data_AF-A0A3M1KLS1-F1
#
_entry.id   AF-A0A3M1KLS1-F1
#
_cell.length_a   1.000
_cell.length_b   1.000
_cell.length_c   1.000
_cell.angle_alpha   90.00
_cell.angle_beta   90.00
_cell.angle_gamma   90.00
#
_symmetry.space_group_name_H-M   'P 1'
#
loop_
_entity.id
_entity.type
_entity.pdbx_description
1 polymer ?
#
loop_
_entity_poly.entity_id
_entity_poly.type
_entity_poly.pdbx_seq_one_letter_code
_entity_poly.pdbx_strand_id
1 'polypeptide(L)'
;MKKLLLPAIGCLFLLQACTPAGIRKDRAALQRLDSLASHLAAATDARQNREQAETFIAEAEHYYERHPGDSLAVNHLFRAGEVYRGLGEYGKAIETFGRLWRENPTHPKAPVALFLQAFTFDTHLQDSTLARRYYQTFLEKYPEH
;
A
#
# COMPACT_ATOMS: atom_id res chain seq x y z
N MET A 1 -20.13 40.59 -52.62
CA MET A 1 -18.97 41.47 -52.40
C MET A 1 -19.06 42.07 -51.00
N LYS A 2 -17.90 42.27 -50.37
CA LYS A 2 -17.60 42.89 -49.05
C LYS A 2 -17.42 41.92 -47.86
N LYS A 3 -16.13 41.66 -47.66
CA LYS A 3 -15.37 41.21 -46.49
C LYS A 3 -15.83 41.90 -45.20
N LEU A 4 -15.71 41.25 -44.03
CA LEU A 4 -14.78 41.66 -42.96
C LEU A 4 -14.78 40.72 -41.71
N LEU A 5 -13.58 40.19 -41.42
CA LEU A 5 -12.89 40.04 -40.12
C LEU A 5 -13.50 39.27 -38.93
N LEU A 6 -12.77 38.19 -38.57
CA LEU A 6 -12.55 37.61 -37.22
C LEU A 6 -12.22 38.69 -36.17
N PRO A 7 -12.47 38.50 -34.84
CA PRO A 7 -11.83 37.46 -34.01
C PRO A 7 -12.86 36.82 -33.04
N ALA A 8 -12.63 35.86 -32.16
CA ALA A 8 -11.45 35.47 -31.42
C ALA A 8 -11.59 34.00 -31.00
N ILE A 9 -10.60 33.21 -31.37
CA ILE A 9 -10.18 32.02 -30.63
C ILE A 9 -9.86 32.50 -29.21
N GLY A 10 -10.54 31.96 -28.19
CA GLY A 10 -10.25 32.39 -26.83
C GLY A 10 -11.24 31.98 -25.75
N CYS A 11 -12.01 30.91 -25.91
CA CYS A 11 -12.50 30.20 -24.73
C CYS A 11 -11.36 29.29 -24.23
N LEU A 12 -10.33 29.99 -23.72
CA LEU A 12 -9.32 29.43 -22.85
C LEU A 12 -10.11 28.84 -21.66
N PHE A 13 -10.28 27.52 -21.67
CA PHE A 13 -10.73 26.75 -20.52
C PHE A 13 -9.79 27.07 -19.36
N LEU A 14 -10.11 28.12 -18.62
CA LEU A 14 -9.56 28.38 -17.30
C LEU A 14 -10.20 27.38 -16.33
N LEU A 15 -9.87 26.10 -16.50
CA LEU A 15 -9.91 25.15 -15.40
C LEU A 15 -8.76 25.55 -14.47
N GLN A 16 -9.00 26.60 -13.69
CA GLN A 16 -8.11 27.02 -12.62
C GLN A 16 -8.05 25.88 -11.61
N ALA A 17 -6.97 25.10 -11.75
CA ALA A 17 -6.01 24.58 -10.79
C ALA A 17 -6.23 24.70 -9.26
N CYS A 18 -7.44 24.90 -8.76
CA CYS A 18 -7.76 24.77 -7.35
C CYS A 18 -8.00 23.29 -7.03
N THR A 19 -6.92 22.50 -7.03
CA THR A 19 -6.97 21.19 -6.36
C THR A 19 -7.27 21.44 -4.87
N PRO A 20 -8.28 20.79 -4.28
CA PRO A 20 -8.54 20.87 -2.85
C PRO A 20 -7.28 20.56 -2.04
N ALA A 21 -7.08 21.25 -0.92
CA ALA A 21 -5.89 21.09 -0.09
C ALA A 21 -5.66 19.63 0.37
N GLY A 22 -6.73 18.86 0.58
CA GLY A 22 -6.67 17.42 0.87
C GLY A 22 -6.01 16.61 -0.25
N ILE A 23 -6.49 16.77 -1.50
CA ILE A 23 -5.93 16.08 -2.67
C ILE A 23 -4.45 16.41 -2.87
N ARG A 24 -4.03 17.66 -2.61
CA ARG A 24 -2.60 18.04 -2.67
C ARG A 24 -1.77 17.32 -1.61
N LYS A 25 -2.26 17.25 -0.37
CA LYS A 25 -1.59 16.52 0.72
C LYS A 25 -1.50 15.02 0.42
N ASP A 26 -2.56 14.43 -0.13
CA ASP A 26 -2.58 13.01 -0.50
C ASP A 26 -1.60 12.67 -1.61
N ARG A 27 -1.51 13.50 -2.64
CA ARG A 27 -0.51 13.34 -3.70
C ARG A 27 0.92 13.43 -3.15
N ALA A 28 1.18 14.39 -2.27
CA ALA A 28 2.51 14.55 -1.66
C ALA A 28 2.86 13.34 -0.77
N ALA A 29 1.89 12.81 -0.01
CA ALA A 29 2.07 11.61 0.80
C ALA A 29 2.38 10.38 -0.07
N LEU A 30 1.64 10.17 -1.17
CA LEU A 30 1.91 9.08 -2.11
C LEU A 30 3.31 9.18 -2.73
N GLN A 31 3.70 10.38 -3.20
CA GLN A 31 5.04 10.59 -3.77
C GLN A 31 6.16 10.26 -2.78
N ARG A 32 5.95 10.61 -1.51
CA ARG A 32 6.91 10.32 -0.43
C ARG A 32 6.95 8.83 -0.12
N LEU A 33 5.80 8.18 -0.05
CA LEU A 33 5.70 6.73 0.10
C LEU A 33 6.42 6.00 -1.01
N ASP A 34 6.21 6.38 -2.28
CA ASP A 34 6.88 5.80 -3.45
C ASP A 34 8.41 5.99 -3.42
N SER A 35 8.87 7.16 -2.98
CA SER A 35 10.30 7.44 -2.83
C SER A 35 10.92 6.54 -1.75
N LEU A 36 10.35 6.52 -0.53
CA LEU A 36 10.81 5.68 0.57
C LEU A 36 10.80 4.19 0.18
N ALA A 37 9.71 3.76 -0.43
CA ALA A 37 9.56 2.44 -1.02
C ALA A 37 10.70 2.07 -1.98
N SER A 38 11.08 2.99 -2.86
CA SER A 38 12.12 2.76 -3.87
C SER A 38 13.49 2.66 -3.21
N HIS A 39 13.77 3.49 -2.20
CA HIS A 39 15.00 3.41 -1.41
C HIS A 39 15.11 2.09 -0.64
N LEU A 40 14.02 1.64 -0.02
CA LEU A 40 13.98 0.37 0.69
C LEU A 40 14.11 -0.84 -0.25
N ALA A 41 13.55 -0.78 -1.45
CA ALA A 41 13.69 -1.85 -2.45
C ALA A 41 15.12 -1.96 -3.01
N ALA A 42 15.85 -0.84 -3.06
CA ALA A 42 17.25 -0.83 -3.46
C ALA A 42 18.18 -1.32 -2.33
N ALA A 43 17.72 -1.30 -1.08
CA ALA A 43 18.48 -1.80 0.05
C ALA A 43 18.47 -3.33 0.09
N THR A 44 19.64 -3.95 0.27
CA THR A 44 19.75 -5.42 0.36
C THR A 44 19.22 -5.96 1.68
N ASP A 45 19.19 -5.13 2.73
CA ASP A 45 18.66 -5.46 4.05
C ASP A 45 17.94 -4.23 4.64
N ALA A 46 16.65 -4.37 4.95
CA ALA A 46 15.84 -3.32 5.56
C ALA A 46 16.40 -2.86 6.92
N ARG A 47 17.15 -3.71 7.64
CA ARG A 47 17.77 -3.38 8.93
C ARG A 47 18.88 -2.34 8.79
N GLN A 48 19.55 -2.29 7.64
CA GLN A 48 20.58 -1.29 7.36
C GLN A 48 20.00 0.12 7.22
N ASN A 49 18.72 0.22 6.87
CA ASN A 49 17.98 1.47 6.74
C ASN A 49 16.76 1.51 7.67
N ARG A 50 16.93 1.05 8.93
CA ARG A 50 15.82 0.90 9.88
C ARG A 50 15.00 2.19 10.06
N GLU A 51 15.65 3.35 10.13
CA GLU A 51 14.95 4.64 10.26
C GLU A 51 14.01 4.92 9.07
N GLN A 52 14.49 4.69 7.84
CA GLN A 52 13.66 4.86 6.64
C GLN A 52 12.55 3.81 6.57
N ALA A 53 12.83 2.60 7.03
CA ALA A 53 11.86 1.51 7.11
C ALA A 53 10.72 1.86 8.08
N GLU A 54 11.05 2.34 9.29
CA GLU A 54 10.08 2.80 10.28
C GLU A 54 9.29 4.02 9.79
N THR A 55 9.94 4.95 9.09
CA THR A 55 9.27 6.10 8.46
C THR A 55 8.27 5.65 7.40
N PHE A 56 8.68 4.74 6.51
CA PHE A 56 7.80 4.18 5.47
C PHE A 56 6.57 3.49 6.07
N ILE A 57 6.78 2.66 7.09
CA ILE A 57 5.71 1.96 7.79
C ILE A 57 4.70 2.97 8.36
N ALA A 58 5.16 3.95 9.12
CA ALA A 58 4.28 4.92 9.76
C ALA A 58 3.48 5.74 8.74
N GLU A 59 4.11 6.14 7.62
CA GLU A 59 3.43 6.85 6.56
C GLU A 59 2.43 5.97 5.80
N ALA A 60 2.73 4.68 5.60
CA ALA A 60 1.86 3.75 4.90
C ALA A 60 0.62 3.43 5.73
N GLU A 61 0.79 3.19 7.03
CA GLU A 61 -0.30 3.02 7.99
C GLU A 61 -1.19 4.26 8.02
N HIS A 62 -0.59 5.45 8.18
CA HIS A 62 -1.33 6.71 8.21
C HIS A 62 -2.08 6.99 6.90
N TYR A 63 -1.48 6.67 5.75
CA TYR A 63 -2.13 6.83 4.46
C TYR A 63 -3.32 5.87 4.33
N TYR A 64 -3.17 4.62 4.77
CA TYR A 64 -4.26 3.64 4.78
C TYR A 64 -5.42 4.03 5.69
N GLU A 65 -5.17 4.56 6.90
CA GLU A 65 -6.25 5.01 7.79
C GLU A 65 -7.13 6.10 7.15
N ARG A 66 -6.56 6.92 6.27
CA ARG A 66 -7.29 8.02 5.61
C ARG A 66 -7.98 7.59 4.32
N HIS A 67 -7.50 6.51 3.71
CA HIS A 67 -7.98 5.99 2.43
C HIS A 67 -8.23 4.47 2.48
N PRO A 68 -9.01 3.96 3.46
CA PRO A 68 -9.25 2.53 3.58
C PRO A 68 -9.98 2.04 2.32
N GLY A 69 -9.44 0.99 1.68
CA GLY A 69 -9.99 0.45 0.43
C GLY A 69 -9.45 1.08 -0.86
N ASP A 70 -8.67 2.17 -0.80
CA ASP A 70 -7.93 2.64 -1.97
C ASP A 70 -6.84 1.62 -2.34
N SER A 71 -6.74 1.29 -3.63
CA SER A 71 -5.81 0.27 -4.12
C SER A 71 -4.35 0.61 -3.81
N LEU A 72 -3.96 1.88 -3.92
CA LEU A 72 -2.59 2.31 -3.58
C LEU A 72 -2.36 2.23 -2.08
N ALA A 73 -3.33 2.66 -1.28
CA ALA A 73 -3.26 2.52 0.17
C ALA A 73 -3.06 1.06 0.60
N VAL A 74 -3.83 0.13 0.03
CA VAL A 74 -3.69 -1.31 0.26
C VAL A 74 -2.31 -1.81 -0.15
N ASN A 75 -1.79 -1.36 -1.31
CA ASN A 75 -0.45 -1.75 -1.77
C ASN A 75 0.66 -1.25 -0.84
N HIS A 76 0.58 0.00 -0.35
CA HIS A 76 1.58 0.53 0.58
C HIS A 76 1.50 -0.16 1.95
N LEU A 77 0.30 -0.43 2.47
CA LEU A 77 0.17 -1.17 3.73
C LEU A 77 0.64 -2.62 3.59
N PHE A 78 0.43 -3.26 2.43
CA PHE A 78 0.99 -4.58 2.14
C PHE A 78 2.51 -4.57 2.23
N ARG A 79 3.13 -3.58 1.59
CA ARG A 79 4.58 -3.39 1.67
C ARG A 79 5.07 -3.10 3.09
N ALA A 80 4.30 -2.37 3.90
CA ALA A 80 4.64 -2.16 5.30
C ALA A 80 4.71 -3.48 6.08
N GLY A 81 3.80 -4.42 5.80
CA GLY A 81 3.87 -5.79 6.32
C GLY A 81 5.16 -6.52 5.93
N GLU A 82 5.60 -6.39 4.67
CA GLU A 82 6.87 -6.97 4.20
C GLU A 82 8.08 -6.33 4.88
N VAL A 83 8.06 -5.01 5.07
CA VAL A 83 9.11 -4.27 5.78
C VAL A 83 9.17 -4.70 7.25
N TYR A 84 8.03 -4.83 7.93
CA TYR A 84 7.99 -5.39 9.29
C TYR A 84 8.65 -6.77 9.35
N ARG A 85 8.39 -7.67 8.39
CA ARG A 85 9.08 -8.98 8.33
C ARG A 85 10.58 -8.83 8.16
N GLY A 86 11.04 -7.95 7.26
CA GLY A 86 12.48 -7.70 7.04
C GLY A 86 13.19 -7.18 8.29
N LEU A 87 12.50 -6.34 9.08
CA LEU A 87 12.97 -5.83 10.36
C LEU A 87 12.94 -6.87 11.51
N GLY A 88 12.32 -8.03 11.31
CA GLY A 88 12.12 -9.05 12.35
C GLY A 88 10.90 -8.82 13.24
N GLU A 89 10.07 -7.83 12.92
CA GLU A 89 8.85 -7.46 13.66
C GLU A 89 7.67 -8.35 13.24
N TYR A 90 7.82 -9.67 13.40
CA TYR A 90 6.92 -10.67 12.83
C TYR A 90 5.47 -10.57 13.31
N GLY A 91 5.27 -10.22 14.59
CA GLY A 91 3.92 -10.00 15.14
C GLY A 91 3.18 -8.87 14.42
N LYS A 92 3.85 -7.73 14.21
CA LYS A 92 3.27 -6.59 13.48
C LYS A 92 3.01 -6.93 12.02
N ALA A 93 3.92 -7.65 11.37
CA ALA A 93 3.70 -8.13 10.02
C ALA A 93 2.42 -9.00 9.92
N ILE A 94 2.24 -9.94 10.83
CA ILE A 94 1.07 -10.81 10.92
C ILE A 94 -0.21 -10.00 11.11
N GLU A 95 -0.19 -9.00 11.99
CA GLU A 95 -1.34 -8.12 12.22
C GLU A 95 -1.68 -7.31 10.97
N THR A 96 -0.68 -6.70 10.33
CA THR A 96 -0.84 -5.90 9.10
C THR A 96 -1.40 -6.75 7.95
N PHE A 97 -0.83 -7.91 7.68
CA PHE A 97 -1.36 -8.81 6.66
C PHE A 97 -2.76 -9.31 7.00
N GLY A 98 -2.98 -9.66 8.27
CA GLY A 98 -4.26 -10.10 8.78
C GLY A 98 -5.36 -9.07 8.57
N ARG A 99 -5.03 -7.80 8.75
CA ARG A 99 -5.93 -6.67 8.53
C ARG A 99 -6.26 -6.51 7.05
N LEU A 100 -5.24 -6.57 6.17
CA LEU A 100 -5.40 -6.38 4.74
C LEU A 100 -6.39 -7.33 4.08
N TRP A 101 -6.27 -8.64 4.32
CA TRP A 101 -7.15 -9.60 3.66
C TRP A 101 -8.58 -9.58 4.25
N ARG A 102 -8.75 -9.17 5.51
CA ARG A 102 -10.07 -9.05 6.15
C ARG A 102 -10.82 -7.82 5.68
N GLU A 103 -10.12 -6.69 5.58
CA GLU A 103 -10.73 -5.40 5.20
C GLU A 103 -10.84 -5.22 3.69
N ASN A 104 -9.98 -5.88 2.90
CA ASN A 104 -9.93 -5.72 1.44
C ASN A 104 -10.00 -7.08 0.70
N PRO A 105 -10.98 -7.96 0.99
CA PRO A 105 -10.97 -9.35 0.53
C PRO A 105 -10.96 -9.53 -0.99
N THR A 106 -11.38 -8.53 -1.77
CA THR A 106 -11.38 -8.58 -3.24
C THR A 106 -10.13 -7.95 -3.87
N HIS A 107 -9.25 -7.35 -3.07
CA HIS A 107 -8.04 -6.70 -3.59
C HIS A 107 -7.01 -7.76 -4.03
N PRO A 108 -6.27 -7.57 -5.15
CA PRO A 108 -5.27 -8.54 -5.61
C PRO A 108 -4.19 -8.92 -4.59
N LYS A 109 -3.93 -8.06 -3.60
CA LYS A 109 -2.99 -8.34 -2.49
C LYS A 109 -3.58 -9.12 -1.32
N ALA A 110 -4.89 -9.25 -1.21
CA ALA A 110 -5.54 -9.97 -0.11
C ALA A 110 -5.14 -11.46 -0.02
N PRO A 111 -5.17 -12.25 -1.11
CA PRO A 111 -4.68 -13.63 -1.08
C PRO A 111 -3.21 -13.71 -0.66
N VAL A 112 -2.36 -12.86 -1.25
CA VAL A 112 -0.93 -12.81 -0.92
C VAL A 112 -0.70 -12.45 0.55
N ALA A 113 -1.46 -11.47 1.09
CA ALA A 113 -1.37 -11.08 2.48
C ALA A 113 -1.74 -12.24 3.41
N LEU A 114 -2.85 -12.94 3.14
CA LEU A 114 -3.25 -14.10 3.94
C LEU A 114 -2.20 -15.22 3.89
N PHE A 115 -1.63 -15.50 2.72
CA PHE A 115 -0.53 -16.45 2.59
C PHE A 115 0.70 -16.01 3.40
N LEU A 116 1.11 -14.75 3.32
CA LEU A 116 2.25 -14.22 4.07
C LEU A 116 2.01 -14.21 5.58
N GLN A 117 0.77 -14.01 6.03
CA GLN A 117 0.40 -14.17 7.44
C GLN A 117 0.67 -15.60 7.90
N ALA A 118 0.16 -16.61 7.17
CA ALA A 118 0.37 -18.02 7.47
C ALA A 118 1.87 -18.40 7.41
N PHE A 119 2.56 -17.96 6.36
CA PHE A 119 3.99 -18.21 6.16
C PHE A 119 4.85 -17.61 7.26
N THR A 120 4.48 -16.44 7.79
CA THR A 120 5.22 -15.82 8.90
C THR A 120 5.02 -16.59 10.21
N PHE A 121 3.80 -17.07 10.49
CA PHE A 121 3.58 -17.99 11.61
C PHE A 121 4.44 -19.25 11.49
N ASP A 122 4.49 -19.86 10.30
CA ASP A 122 5.23 -21.10 10.06
C ASP A 122 6.74 -20.92 10.20
N THR A 123 7.29 -19.96 9.46
CA THR A 123 8.74 -19.85 9.28
C THR A 123 9.46 -19.07 10.37
N HIS A 124 8.78 -18.12 11.03
CA HIS A 124 9.43 -17.20 11.97
C HIS A 124 8.93 -17.35 13.41
N LEU A 125 7.67 -17.74 13.60
CA LEU A 125 7.13 -18.02 14.95
C LEU A 125 7.06 -19.51 15.27
N GLN A 126 7.26 -20.38 14.27
CA GLN A 126 7.14 -21.84 14.40
C GLN A 126 5.79 -22.30 14.98
N ASP A 127 4.75 -21.48 14.83
CA ASP A 127 3.38 -21.80 15.25
C ASP A 127 2.66 -22.53 14.13
N SER A 128 2.92 -23.83 14.04
CA SER A 128 2.31 -24.72 13.05
C SER A 128 0.78 -24.80 13.16
N THR A 129 0.20 -24.48 14.33
CA THR A 129 -1.26 -24.50 14.53
C THR A 129 -1.88 -23.31 13.82
N LEU A 130 -1.38 -22.09 14.06
CA LEU A 130 -1.87 -20.90 13.40
C LEU A 130 -1.50 -20.86 11.92
N ALA A 131 -0.29 -21.33 11.55
CA ALA A 131 0.09 -21.48 10.15
C ALA A 131 -0.90 -22.34 9.38
N ARG A 132 -1.19 -23.56 9.87
CA ARG A 132 -2.17 -24.48 9.25
C ARG A 132 -3.54 -23.83 9.12
N ARG A 133 -4.02 -23.16 10.17
CA ARG A 133 -5.31 -22.48 10.16
C ARG A 133 -5.40 -21.44 9.04
N TYR A 134 -4.39 -20.58 8.91
CA TYR A 134 -4.41 -19.52 7.90
C TYR A 134 -4.12 -20.03 6.49
N TYR A 135 -3.31 -21.08 6.32
CA TYR A 135 -3.18 -21.77 5.03
C TYR A 135 -4.49 -22.41 4.57
N GLN A 136 -5.21 -23.08 5.48
CA GLN A 136 -6.53 -23.62 5.18
C GLN A 136 -7.51 -22.49 4.79
N THR A 137 -7.45 -21.37 5.51
CA THR A 137 -8.28 -20.19 5.20
C THR A 137 -7.93 -19.62 3.81
N PHE A 138 -6.65 -19.65 3.41
CA PHE A 138 -6.21 -19.23 2.07
C PHE A 138 -6.84 -20.11 0.99
N LEU A 139 -6.74 -21.44 1.13
CA LEU A 139 -7.32 -22.38 0.18
C LEU A 139 -8.84 -22.26 0.08
N GLU A 140 -9.53 -21.97 1.18
CA GLU A 140 -10.98 -21.80 1.22
C GLU A 140 -11.45 -20.47 0.59
N LYS A 141 -10.73 -19.37 0.85
CA LYS A 141 -11.15 -18.03 0.39
C LYS A 141 -10.65 -17.68 -1.01
N TYR A 142 -9.50 -18.24 -1.41
CA TYR A 142 -8.82 -17.91 -2.66
C TYR A 142 -8.39 -19.19 -3.41
N PRO A 143 -9.33 -20.08 -3.76
CA PRO A 143 -9.01 -21.39 -4.36
C PRO A 143 -8.33 -21.32 -5.74
N GLU A 144 -8.48 -20.20 -6.45
CA GLU A 144 -8.00 -20.00 -7.83
C GLU A 144 -6.73 -19.13 -7.92
N HIS A 145 -6.15 -18.75 -6.77
CA HIS A 145 -4.91 -17.96 -6.72
C HIS A 145 -3.68 -18.87 -6.69
#